data_AF-A0A1Z9S9H8-F1
#
_entry.id   AF-A0A1Z9S9H8-F1
#
_cell.length_a   1.000
_cell.length_b   1.000
_cell.length_c   1.000
_cell.angle_alpha   90.00
_cell.angle_beta   90.00
_cell.angle_gamma   90.00
#
_symmetry.space_group_name_H-M   'P 1'
#
loop_
_entity.id
_entity.type
_entity.pdbx_description
1 polymer ?
#
loop_
_entity_poly.entity_id
_entity_poly.type
_entity_poly.pdbx_seq_one_letter_code
_entity_poly.pdbx_strand_id
1 'polypeptide(L)'
;MERKYLAKWGGGCALDIGVTIENILNKKILFAKGKDAHTNKYFNEKKYLTKINSKKTKYIFPSSLSSYQMFKRNLKDFSKKIDNKNLLLTRSEYKETDSLKKTSNLVTSGISTWKKLNRKGILINSSLDGFGENYREVQSYYKSKKTSIYKLSYEGNVFKGNYPIISHYNLIPSINEFTIDNLFTAKSFYWMSFSAFKLAIQLRPDILNHRNACGPGQTYQQISRFVTKENLNVYLNYNDFKKYELK
;
A
#
# COMPACT_ATOMS: atom_id res chain seq x y z
N MET A 1 -3.93 25.39 3.46
CA MET A 1 -4.51 24.81 2.21
C MET A 1 -5.83 24.10 2.50
N GLU A 2 -5.90 23.28 3.56
CA GLU A 2 -7.15 22.63 4.01
C GLU A 2 -8.23 23.65 4.40
N ARG A 3 -7.90 24.67 5.21
CA ARG A 3 -8.84 25.78 5.53
C ARG A 3 -9.42 26.45 4.27
N LYS A 4 -8.60 26.64 3.23
CA LYS A 4 -9.05 27.21 1.94
C LYS A 4 -9.98 26.25 1.17
N TYR A 5 -9.77 24.93 1.32
CA TYR A 5 -10.70 23.94 0.77
C TYR A 5 -12.01 23.93 1.55
N LEU A 6 -11.98 23.96 2.88
CA LEU A 6 -13.16 24.02 3.76
C LEU A 6 -14.00 25.29 3.52
N ALA A 7 -13.36 26.42 3.24
CA ALA A 7 -14.06 27.68 2.95
C ALA A 7 -15.02 27.60 1.75
N LYS A 8 -14.82 26.64 0.82
CA LYS A 8 -15.76 26.38 -0.28
C LYS A 8 -17.13 25.92 0.20
N TRP A 9 -17.23 25.45 1.43
CA TRP A 9 -18.42 24.89 2.06
C TRP A 9 -18.96 25.80 3.17
N GLY A 10 -18.59 27.09 3.17
CA GLY A 10 -19.01 28.06 4.20
C GLY A 10 -18.05 28.21 5.38
N GLY A 11 -17.20 27.21 5.63
CA GLY A 11 -16.24 27.21 6.76
C GLY A 11 -16.90 27.06 8.13
N GLY A 12 -16.08 26.89 9.18
CA GLY A 12 -16.54 26.77 10.57
C GLY A 12 -16.56 25.34 11.13
N CYS A 13 -16.70 25.24 12.46
CA CYS A 13 -16.65 23.97 13.19
C CYS A 13 -17.92 23.12 13.05
N ALA A 14 -19.02 23.71 12.59
CA ALA A 14 -20.32 23.04 12.43
C ALA A 14 -20.43 22.23 11.12
N LEU A 15 -19.36 22.15 10.32
CA LEU A 15 -19.35 21.38 9.09
C LEU A 15 -19.15 19.89 9.38
N ASP A 16 -20.02 19.06 8.81
CA ASP A 16 -19.86 17.61 8.75
C ASP A 16 -18.81 17.19 7.69
N ILE A 17 -17.67 17.89 7.63
CA ILE A 17 -16.64 17.73 6.60
C ILE A 17 -15.26 17.60 7.25
N GLY A 18 -14.61 16.45 7.02
CA GLY A 18 -13.21 16.23 7.32
C GLY A 18 -12.34 16.46 6.09
N VAL A 19 -11.23 17.19 6.26
CA VAL A 19 -10.24 17.46 5.20
C VAL A 19 -8.85 17.26 5.78
N THR A 20 -8.01 16.50 5.08
CA THR A 20 -6.56 16.43 5.34
C THR A 20 -5.80 16.50 4.03
N ILE A 21 -4.62 17.11 4.05
CA ILE A 21 -3.66 17.11 2.95
C ILE A 21 -2.38 16.47 3.46
N GLU A 22 -2.11 15.27 2.97
CA GLU A 22 -0.88 14.56 3.29
C GLU A 22 0.22 14.90 2.29
N ASN A 23 1.46 14.97 2.77
CA ASN A 23 2.64 15.16 1.93
C ASN A 23 3.56 13.93 2.04
N ILE A 24 3.64 13.15 0.97
CA ILE A 24 4.47 11.95 0.91
C ILE A 24 5.31 11.98 -0.37
N LEU A 25 6.63 11.82 -0.24
CA LEU A 25 7.56 11.83 -1.38
C LEU A 25 7.37 13.06 -2.29
N ASN A 26 7.18 14.24 -1.68
CA ASN A 26 6.89 15.51 -2.35
C ASN A 26 5.59 15.52 -3.18
N LYS A 27 4.68 14.57 -2.92
CA LYS A 27 3.32 14.54 -3.47
C LYS A 27 2.33 14.98 -2.40
N LYS A 28 1.64 16.08 -2.67
CA LYS A 28 0.51 16.55 -1.86
C LYS A 28 -0.76 15.86 -2.31
N ILE A 29 -1.46 15.20 -1.39
CA ILE A 29 -2.68 14.45 -1.66
C ILE A 29 -3.77 14.95 -0.72
N LEU A 30 -4.83 15.51 -1.29
CA LEU A 30 -6.04 15.90 -0.60
C LEU A 30 -6.91 14.67 -0.37
N PHE A 31 -7.39 14.51 0.86
CA PHE A 31 -8.50 13.65 1.23
C PHE A 31 -9.57 14.53 1.85
N ALA A 32 -10.80 14.44 1.34
CA ALA A 32 -11.94 15.14 1.91
C ALA A 32 -13.14 14.20 1.92
N LYS A 33 -13.83 14.12 3.06
CA LYS A 33 -15.05 13.32 3.18
C LYS A 33 -16.02 14.07 4.07
N GLY A 34 -17.28 14.08 3.69
CA GLY A 34 -18.28 14.73 4.50
C GLY A 34 -19.65 14.72 3.86
N LYS A 35 -20.52 15.52 4.44
CA LYS A 35 -21.87 15.78 3.98
C LYS A 35 -21.97 17.23 3.55
N ASP A 36 -22.41 17.46 2.32
CA ASP A 36 -22.71 18.80 1.83
C ASP A 36 -24.00 19.30 2.49
N ALA A 37 -23.93 20.42 3.20
CA ALA A 37 -25.07 21.02 3.89
C ALA A 37 -26.15 21.55 2.93
N HIS A 38 -25.76 21.96 1.72
CA HIS A 38 -26.69 22.53 0.74
C HIS A 38 -27.45 21.44 -0.02
N THR A 39 -26.75 20.38 -0.45
CA THR A 39 -27.35 19.29 -1.23
C THR A 39 -27.78 18.10 -0.39
N ASN A 40 -27.39 18.06 0.90
CA ASN A 40 -27.59 16.93 1.81
C ASN A 40 -26.92 15.62 1.34
N LYS A 41 -26.00 15.68 0.36
CA LYS A 41 -25.31 14.52 -0.23
C LYS A 41 -23.97 14.27 0.42
N TYR A 42 -23.61 12.99 0.57
CA TYR A 42 -22.29 12.58 1.00
C TYR A 42 -21.29 12.62 -0.16
N PHE A 43 -20.06 13.03 0.14
CA PHE A 43 -18.96 12.97 -0.80
C PHE A 43 -17.71 12.34 -0.18
N ASN A 44 -16.85 11.81 -1.04
CA ASN A 44 -15.54 11.28 -0.69
C ASN A 44 -14.57 11.61 -1.83
N GLU A 45 -13.76 12.63 -1.62
CA GLU A 45 -12.76 13.11 -2.57
C GLU A 45 -11.37 12.65 -2.16
N LYS A 46 -10.64 12.16 -3.17
CA LYS A 46 -9.20 11.99 -3.10
C LYS A 46 -8.57 12.58 -4.36
N LYS A 47 -7.64 13.53 -4.17
CA LYS A 47 -7.04 14.27 -5.27
C LYS A 47 -5.55 14.51 -5.06
N TYR A 48 -4.77 14.15 -6.06
CA TYR A 48 -3.36 14.52 -6.11
C TYR A 48 -3.26 15.99 -6.51
N LEU A 49 -2.72 16.81 -5.61
CA LEU A 49 -2.54 18.25 -5.81
C LEU A 49 -1.22 18.55 -6.55
N THR A 50 -0.20 17.69 -6.35
CA THR A 50 1.02 17.72 -7.15
C THR A 50 0.77 17.06 -8.51
N LYS A 51 1.30 17.66 -9.59
CA LYS A 51 1.24 17.07 -10.94
C LYS A 51 1.89 15.67 -10.94
N ILE A 52 1.17 14.72 -11.54
CA ILE A 52 1.67 13.37 -11.80
C ILE A 52 2.14 13.34 -13.26
N ASN A 53 3.32 12.77 -13.51
CA ASN A 53 3.83 12.60 -14.86
C ASN A 53 3.15 11.39 -15.52
N SER A 54 1.84 11.49 -15.76
CA SER A 54 1.03 10.41 -16.31
C SER A 54 0.81 10.58 -17.80
N LYS A 55 0.94 9.48 -18.57
CA LYS A 55 0.52 9.42 -19.97
C LYS A 55 -0.41 8.22 -20.15
N LYS A 56 -1.66 8.48 -20.50
CA LYS A 56 -2.68 7.43 -20.64
C LYS A 56 -2.32 6.42 -21.73
N THR A 57 -2.56 5.15 -21.46
CA THR A 57 -2.32 4.04 -22.38
C THR A 57 -3.37 2.95 -22.17
N LYS A 58 -3.72 2.19 -23.22
CA LYS A 58 -4.52 0.95 -23.07
C LYS A 58 -3.69 -0.20 -22.48
N TYR A 59 -2.36 -0.09 -22.57
CA TYR A 59 -1.41 -1.15 -22.22
C TYR A 59 -0.77 -0.88 -20.85
N ILE A 60 -1.51 -1.18 -19.78
CA ILE A 60 -1.03 -1.11 -18.39
C ILE A 60 -0.72 -2.50 -17.84
N PHE A 61 0.15 -2.56 -16.84
CA PHE A 61 0.46 -3.77 -16.07
C PHE A 61 0.24 -3.53 -14.56
N PRO A 62 -0.41 -4.45 -13.84
CA PRO A 62 -1.31 -5.46 -14.40
C PRO A 62 -2.48 -4.80 -15.13
N SER A 63 -3.10 -5.48 -16.09
CA SER A 63 -4.34 -5.06 -16.74
C SER A 63 -5.56 -5.31 -15.83
N SER A 64 -5.52 -6.41 -15.09
CA SER A 64 -6.49 -6.76 -14.05
C SER A 64 -5.81 -7.41 -12.85
N LEU A 65 -6.28 -7.07 -11.64
CA LEU A 65 -5.81 -7.74 -10.42
C LEU A 65 -6.39 -9.14 -10.24
N SER A 66 -7.50 -9.48 -10.91
CA SER A 66 -8.13 -10.81 -10.77
C SER A 66 -7.33 -11.90 -11.48
N SER A 67 -6.71 -11.59 -12.61
CA SER A 67 -5.88 -12.51 -13.41
C SER A 67 -4.39 -12.39 -13.11
N TYR A 68 -3.96 -11.35 -12.38
CA TYR A 68 -2.55 -11.13 -12.06
C TYR A 68 -2.01 -12.17 -11.07
N GLN A 69 -0.92 -12.83 -11.47
CA GLN A 69 -0.15 -13.73 -10.61
C GLN A 69 1.32 -13.73 -11.04
N MET A 70 2.20 -13.23 -10.16
CA MET A 70 3.67 -13.34 -10.32
C MET A 70 4.28 -14.39 -9.38
N PHE A 71 3.60 -14.67 -8.26
CA PHE A 71 4.07 -15.57 -7.22
C PHE A 71 2.90 -16.33 -6.61
N LYS A 72 3.16 -17.60 -6.26
CA LYS A 72 2.39 -18.33 -5.27
C LYS A 72 3.00 -18.11 -3.88
N ARG A 73 2.15 -18.15 -2.86
CA ARG A 73 2.58 -18.03 -1.46
C ARG A 73 2.41 -19.36 -0.78
N ASN A 74 3.48 -19.86 -0.18
CA ASN A 74 3.41 -20.99 0.74
C ASN A 74 3.36 -20.44 2.18
N LEU A 75 2.20 -20.53 2.83
CA LEU A 75 2.00 -20.00 4.18
C LEU A 75 2.67 -20.91 5.22
N LYS A 76 3.41 -20.31 6.15
CA LYS A 76 4.07 -20.99 7.26
C LYS A 76 3.40 -20.64 8.58
N ASP A 77 3.59 -21.51 9.55
CA ASP A 77 3.20 -21.22 10.93
C ASP A 77 4.13 -20.17 11.55
N PHE A 78 3.55 -19.26 12.31
CA PHE A 78 4.22 -18.16 13.02
C PHE A 78 3.67 -17.97 14.44
N SER A 79 2.65 -18.73 14.84
CA SER A 79 1.86 -18.54 16.06
C SER A 79 2.72 -18.43 17.33
N LYS A 80 3.62 -19.39 17.56
CA LYS A 80 4.52 -19.41 18.73
C LYS A 80 5.49 -18.23 18.82
N LYS A 81 5.66 -17.47 17.73
CA LYS A 81 6.65 -16.38 17.66
C LYS A 81 6.07 -15.01 17.98
N ILE A 82 4.76 -14.87 18.18
CA ILE A 82 4.09 -13.55 18.18
C ILE A 82 3.37 -13.17 19.47
N ASP A 83 3.24 -14.07 20.42
CA ASP A 83 2.56 -13.80 21.70
C ASP A 83 3.16 -12.57 22.39
N ASN A 84 2.29 -11.66 22.86
CA ASN A 84 2.65 -10.42 23.56
C ASN A 84 3.60 -9.47 22.79
N LYS A 85 3.68 -9.59 21.46
CA LYS A 85 4.45 -8.68 20.60
C LYS A 85 3.56 -7.62 19.97
N ASN A 86 4.16 -6.48 19.65
CA ASN A 86 3.58 -5.48 18.76
C ASN A 86 3.87 -5.90 17.30
N LEU A 87 2.86 -6.01 16.44
CA LEU A 87 3.03 -6.47 15.05
C LEU A 87 2.62 -5.43 14.01
N LEU A 88 3.40 -5.36 12.93
CA LEU A 88 3.03 -4.71 11.67
C LEU A 88 2.65 -5.79 10.63
N LEU A 89 1.37 -5.82 10.28
CA LEU A 89 0.76 -6.73 9.33
C LEU A 89 0.75 -6.12 7.92
N THR A 90 1.53 -6.70 7.02
CA THR A 90 1.65 -6.20 5.63
C THR A 90 0.64 -6.84 4.68
N ARG A 91 -0.03 -7.92 5.10
CA ARG A 91 -1.00 -8.71 4.34
C ARG A 91 -2.13 -9.23 5.23
N SER A 92 -3.16 -9.81 4.62
CA SER A 92 -4.34 -10.38 5.30
C SER A 92 -4.43 -11.90 5.19
N GLU A 93 -3.52 -12.52 4.45
CA GLU A 93 -3.45 -13.95 4.21
C GLU A 93 -2.46 -14.59 5.18
N TYR A 94 -2.97 -15.41 6.09
CA TYR A 94 -2.21 -16.11 7.14
C TYR A 94 -2.69 -17.56 7.22
N LYS A 95 -1.81 -18.48 7.66
CA LYS A 95 -2.14 -19.91 7.80
C LYS A 95 -3.28 -20.11 8.82
N GLU A 96 -3.23 -19.35 9.90
CA GLU A 96 -4.30 -19.16 10.87
C GLU A 96 -4.28 -17.70 11.35
N THR A 97 -5.39 -17.22 11.91
CA THR A 97 -5.52 -15.83 12.37
C THR A 97 -5.77 -15.68 13.86
N ASP A 98 -6.06 -16.77 14.59
CA ASP A 98 -6.41 -16.70 16.01
C ASP A 98 -5.22 -16.34 16.89
N SER A 99 -4.00 -16.72 16.52
CA SER A 99 -2.78 -16.30 17.23
C SER A 99 -2.61 -14.78 17.24
N LEU A 100 -3.13 -14.05 16.23
CA LEU A 100 -3.07 -12.59 16.20
C LEU A 100 -3.82 -11.96 17.38
N LYS A 101 -4.82 -12.64 17.96
CA LYS A 101 -5.56 -12.18 19.14
C LYS A 101 -4.72 -12.17 20.42
N LYS A 102 -3.61 -12.90 20.45
CA LYS A 102 -2.67 -12.98 21.59
C LYS A 102 -1.55 -11.93 21.53
N THR A 103 -1.60 -11.06 20.53
CA THR A 103 -0.60 -10.01 20.34
C THR A 103 -0.95 -8.79 21.19
N SER A 104 0.06 -7.98 21.54
CA SER A 104 -0.19 -6.77 22.32
C SER A 104 -0.78 -5.63 21.49
N ASN A 105 -0.39 -5.54 20.22
CA ASN A 105 -0.81 -4.48 19.33
C ASN A 105 -0.74 -4.94 17.87
N LEU A 106 -1.77 -4.66 17.11
CA LEU A 106 -1.83 -4.93 15.68
C LEU A 106 -1.91 -3.62 14.89
N VAL A 107 -0.90 -3.41 14.07
CA VAL A 107 -0.81 -2.32 13.10
C VAL A 107 -0.88 -2.92 11.71
N THR A 108 -1.57 -2.30 10.78
CA THR A 108 -1.59 -2.74 9.37
C THR A 108 -0.84 -1.77 8.47
N SER A 109 -0.27 -2.27 7.38
CA SER A 109 0.39 -1.40 6.39
C SER A 109 -0.59 -0.51 5.63
N GLY A 110 -1.89 -0.82 5.65
CA GLY A 110 -2.93 -0.01 5.05
C GLY A 110 -4.35 -0.52 5.28
N ILE A 111 -5.32 0.34 4.98
CA ILE A 111 -6.74 0.15 5.28
C ILE A 111 -7.37 -1.08 4.60
N SER A 112 -6.88 -1.51 3.44
CA SER A 112 -7.39 -2.72 2.78
C SER A 112 -7.09 -3.98 3.60
N THR A 113 -5.87 -4.08 4.14
CA THR A 113 -5.46 -5.17 5.04
C THR A 113 -6.26 -5.13 6.33
N TRP A 114 -6.43 -3.94 6.92
CA TRP A 114 -7.28 -3.74 8.09
C TRP A 114 -8.68 -4.32 7.85
N LYS A 115 -9.39 -3.83 6.83
CA LYS A 115 -10.77 -4.24 6.55
C LYS A 115 -10.90 -5.76 6.36
N LYS A 116 -9.93 -6.39 5.70
CA LYS A 116 -9.93 -7.84 5.51
C LYS A 116 -9.73 -8.61 6.81
N LEU A 117 -8.90 -8.12 7.73
CA LEU A 117 -8.65 -8.76 9.02
C LEU A 117 -9.79 -8.55 10.01
N ASN A 118 -10.40 -7.36 10.04
CA ASN A 118 -11.61 -7.11 10.84
C ASN A 118 -12.75 -8.07 10.48
N ARG A 119 -12.93 -8.38 9.18
CA ARG A 119 -13.92 -9.37 8.72
C ARG A 119 -13.66 -10.79 9.22
N LYS A 120 -12.43 -11.08 9.65
CA LYS A 120 -12.05 -12.36 10.28
C LYS A 120 -12.11 -12.29 11.82
N GLY A 121 -12.72 -11.25 12.39
CA GLY A 121 -12.81 -11.07 13.84
C GLY A 121 -11.51 -10.66 14.51
N ILE A 122 -10.53 -10.13 13.75
CA ILE A 122 -9.27 -9.63 14.30
C ILE A 122 -9.36 -8.12 14.47
N LEU A 123 -9.26 -7.65 15.72
CA LEU A 123 -9.28 -6.23 16.04
C LEU A 123 -7.91 -5.60 15.75
N ILE A 124 -7.88 -4.65 14.80
CA ILE A 124 -6.69 -3.88 14.47
C ILE A 124 -6.70 -2.55 15.24
N ASN A 125 -5.58 -2.20 15.85
CA ASN A 125 -5.45 -0.98 16.65
C ASN A 125 -5.14 0.24 15.78
N SER A 126 -4.31 0.08 14.73
CA SER A 126 -3.92 1.21 13.87
C SER A 126 -3.46 0.78 12.47
N SER A 127 -3.21 1.78 11.61
CA SER A 127 -2.78 1.57 10.22
C SER A 127 -1.77 2.63 9.80
N LEU A 128 -0.90 2.27 8.85
CA LEU A 128 -0.01 3.20 8.15
C LEU A 128 -0.64 3.78 6.87
N ASP A 129 -1.90 3.45 6.63
CA ASP A 129 -2.79 3.99 5.60
C ASP A 129 -2.30 3.80 4.15
N GLY A 130 -1.31 2.93 3.96
CA GLY A 130 -0.66 2.68 2.67
C GLY A 130 0.51 3.61 2.36
N PHE A 131 0.89 4.51 3.28
CA PHE A 131 1.94 5.51 3.07
C PHE A 131 3.36 5.00 3.33
N GLY A 132 3.50 3.81 3.94
CA GLY A 132 4.78 3.19 4.24
C GLY A 132 5.23 3.39 5.68
N GLU A 133 6.34 2.73 6.05
CA GLU A 133 6.85 2.66 7.44
C GLU A 133 7.36 4.00 7.98
N ASN A 134 7.62 4.98 7.10
CA ASN A 134 8.10 6.32 7.47
C ASN A 134 6.98 7.35 7.62
N TYR A 135 5.70 6.95 7.44
CA TYR A 135 4.60 7.90 7.42
C TYR A 135 4.32 8.51 8.80
N ARG A 136 4.13 7.66 9.80
CA ARG A 136 3.92 8.08 11.18
C ARG A 136 4.40 7.00 12.13
N GLU A 137 4.80 7.43 13.31
CA GLU A 137 5.04 6.49 14.39
C GLU A 137 3.72 5.87 14.84
N VAL A 138 3.79 4.58 15.16
CA VAL A 138 2.71 3.93 15.89
C VAL A 138 2.65 4.57 17.28
N GLN A 139 1.49 5.03 17.72
CA GLN A 139 1.34 5.73 18.98
C GLN A 139 1.73 4.84 20.17
N SER A 140 2.46 5.40 21.13
CA SER A 140 2.96 4.68 22.31
C SER A 140 1.84 4.11 23.18
N TYR A 141 0.68 4.79 23.22
CA TYR A 141 -0.52 4.34 23.95
C TYR A 141 -1.02 2.96 23.50
N TYR A 142 -0.86 2.63 22.22
CA TYR A 142 -1.28 1.33 21.70
C TYR A 142 -0.19 0.26 21.80
N LYS A 143 1.03 0.61 22.22
CA LYS A 143 2.15 -0.35 22.31
C LYS A 143 2.30 -0.85 23.74
N SER A 144 2.55 -2.14 23.88
CA SER A 144 3.26 -2.59 25.07
C SER A 144 4.66 -1.96 25.08
N LYS A 145 5.01 -1.22 26.14
CA LYS A 145 6.35 -0.63 26.32
C LYS A 145 7.47 -1.69 26.37
N LYS A 146 7.12 -2.97 26.56
CA LYS A 146 8.07 -4.08 26.74
C LYS A 146 8.63 -4.65 25.43
N THR A 147 8.03 -4.37 24.26
CA THR A 147 8.44 -5.04 23.01
C THR A 147 8.52 -4.09 21.81
N SER A 148 9.56 -4.26 20.97
CA SER A 148 9.66 -3.61 19.66
C SER A 148 8.50 -4.04 18.74
N ILE A 149 8.21 -3.25 17.71
CA ILE A 149 7.31 -3.68 16.63
C ILE A 149 8.04 -4.66 15.72
N TYR A 150 7.40 -5.79 15.41
CA TYR A 150 7.86 -6.78 14.44
C TYR A 150 7.00 -6.74 13.19
N LYS A 151 7.62 -6.74 12.01
CA LYS A 151 6.91 -6.82 10.74
C LYS A 151 6.70 -8.28 10.32
N LEU A 152 5.45 -8.65 10.06
CA LEU A 152 5.13 -9.91 9.42
C LEU A 152 5.39 -9.81 7.90
N SER A 153 6.31 -10.64 7.38
CA SER A 153 6.70 -10.64 5.97
C SER A 153 7.11 -12.04 5.48
N TYR A 154 7.67 -12.11 4.28
CA TYR A 154 8.16 -13.36 3.71
C TYR A 154 9.57 -13.70 4.19
N GLU A 155 9.90 -14.99 4.18
CA GLU A 155 11.26 -15.50 4.41
C GLU A 155 12.21 -15.06 3.30
N GLY A 156 13.42 -14.61 3.66
CA GLY A 156 14.39 -14.08 2.69
C GLY A 156 14.14 -12.63 2.29
N ASN A 157 13.27 -11.89 2.99
CA ASN A 157 13.18 -10.44 2.83
C ASN A 157 14.46 -9.77 3.37
N VAL A 158 15.38 -9.45 2.46
CA VAL A 158 16.68 -8.83 2.77
C VAL A 158 16.61 -7.32 2.99
N PHE A 159 15.47 -6.68 2.73
CA PHE A 159 15.36 -5.24 2.87
C PHE A 159 15.21 -4.84 4.35
N LYS A 160 16.22 -4.15 4.87
CA LYS A 160 16.19 -3.56 6.22
C LYS A 160 15.19 -2.39 6.24
N GLY A 161 13.97 -2.69 6.68
CA GLY A 161 12.97 -1.69 7.04
C GLY A 161 13.20 -1.12 8.44
N ASN A 162 12.20 -0.41 8.95
CA ASN A 162 12.23 0.16 10.30
C ASN A 162 12.00 -0.89 11.39
N TYR A 163 11.56 -2.10 11.01
CA TYR A 163 11.13 -3.14 11.94
C TYR A 163 11.79 -4.49 11.64
N PRO A 164 12.24 -5.24 12.66
CA PRO A 164 12.68 -6.62 12.51
C PRO A 164 11.56 -7.49 11.93
N ILE A 165 11.93 -8.52 11.16
CA ILE A 165 10.98 -9.36 10.42
C ILE A 165 10.71 -10.67 11.15
N ILE A 166 9.45 -11.04 11.26
CA ILE A 166 9.01 -12.41 11.53
C ILE A 166 8.41 -12.96 10.23
N SER A 167 9.02 -14.00 9.68
CA SER A 167 8.57 -14.62 8.45
C SER A 167 7.34 -15.51 8.70
N HIS A 168 6.30 -15.39 7.87
CA HIS A 168 5.10 -16.24 7.94
C HIS A 168 4.72 -16.89 6.59
N TYR A 169 5.52 -16.67 5.54
CA TYR A 169 5.29 -17.27 4.23
C TYR A 169 6.55 -17.23 3.38
N ASN A 170 6.55 -18.02 2.31
CA ASN A 170 7.55 -17.97 1.26
C ASN A 170 6.92 -17.49 -0.05
N LEU A 171 7.72 -16.84 -0.89
CA LEU A 171 7.35 -16.46 -2.25
C LEU A 171 7.95 -17.46 -3.22
N ILE A 172 7.10 -18.15 -3.99
CA ILE A 172 7.51 -19.07 -5.04
C ILE A 172 7.14 -18.44 -6.38
N PRO A 173 8.10 -18.12 -7.28
CA PRO A 173 7.80 -17.61 -8.61
C PRO A 173 6.78 -18.52 -9.30
N SER A 174 5.68 -17.94 -9.77
CA SER A 174 4.61 -18.69 -10.43
C SER A 174 3.79 -17.72 -11.25
N ILE A 175 4.27 -17.45 -12.46
CA ILE A 175 3.64 -16.53 -13.39
C ILE A 175 2.65 -17.30 -14.24
N ASN A 176 1.42 -16.80 -14.38
CA ASN A 176 0.43 -17.39 -15.29
C ASN A 176 0.48 -16.74 -16.68
N GLU A 177 -0.13 -17.41 -17.67
CA GLU A 177 -0.15 -16.98 -19.08
C GLU A 177 -0.68 -15.55 -19.26
N PHE A 178 -1.82 -15.22 -18.64
CA PHE A 178 -2.38 -13.87 -18.69
C PHE A 178 -1.43 -12.78 -18.15
N THR A 179 -0.67 -13.09 -17.10
CA THR A 179 0.27 -12.14 -16.51
C THR A 179 1.50 -11.98 -17.37
N ILE A 180 2.04 -13.07 -17.93
CA ILE A 180 3.22 -12.99 -18.79
C ILE A 180 2.89 -12.24 -20.09
N ASP A 181 1.77 -12.52 -20.74
CA ASP A 181 1.34 -11.81 -21.95
C ASP A 181 1.12 -10.32 -21.70
N ASN A 182 0.47 -9.99 -20.57
CA ASN A 182 0.29 -8.59 -20.18
C ASN A 182 1.62 -7.91 -19.85
N LEU A 183 2.58 -8.62 -19.25
CA LEU A 183 3.91 -8.08 -18.95
C LEU A 183 4.65 -7.64 -20.21
N PHE A 184 4.59 -8.44 -21.29
CA PHE A 184 5.27 -8.14 -22.55
C PHE A 184 4.54 -7.09 -23.41
N THR A 185 3.23 -6.95 -23.27
CA THR A 185 2.46 -5.95 -24.03
C THR A 185 2.35 -4.59 -23.35
N ALA A 186 2.53 -4.52 -22.04
CA ALA A 186 2.37 -3.29 -21.26
C ALA A 186 3.47 -2.24 -21.54
N LYS A 187 3.10 -0.97 -21.33
CA LYS A 187 3.96 0.22 -21.46
C LYS A 187 4.00 1.10 -20.20
N SER A 188 3.11 0.84 -19.25
CA SER A 188 3.03 1.52 -17.95
C SER A 188 2.76 0.49 -16.87
N PHE A 189 3.58 0.45 -15.82
CA PHE A 189 3.62 -0.66 -14.86
C PHE A 189 3.36 -0.19 -13.45
N TYR A 190 2.52 -0.92 -12.72
CA TYR A 190 2.31 -0.73 -11.29
C TYR A 190 2.77 -1.96 -10.50
N TRP A 191 3.74 -1.74 -9.62
CA TRP A 191 4.36 -2.78 -8.81
C TRP A 191 3.77 -2.81 -7.40
N MET A 192 3.07 -3.91 -7.09
CA MET A 192 2.55 -4.16 -5.74
C MET A 192 3.64 -4.55 -4.73
N SER A 193 4.82 -4.96 -5.22
CA SER A 193 5.96 -5.36 -4.38
C SER A 193 7.26 -5.32 -5.19
N PHE A 194 8.38 -5.05 -4.52
CA PHE A 194 9.69 -5.11 -5.16
C PHE A 194 10.04 -6.51 -5.72
N SER A 195 9.62 -7.60 -5.07
CA SER A 195 9.89 -8.95 -5.57
C SER A 195 9.27 -9.20 -6.97
N ALA A 196 8.09 -8.64 -7.24
CA ALA A 196 7.46 -8.70 -8.56
C ALA A 196 8.20 -7.87 -9.60
N PHE A 197 8.64 -6.67 -9.24
CA PHE A 197 9.50 -5.86 -10.09
C PHE A 197 10.81 -6.59 -10.41
N LYS A 198 11.48 -7.14 -9.40
CA LYS A 198 12.75 -7.86 -9.57
C LYS A 198 12.62 -9.06 -10.51
N LEU A 199 11.56 -9.86 -10.36
CA LEU A 199 11.29 -10.97 -11.27
C LEU A 199 10.97 -10.48 -12.68
N ALA A 200 10.19 -9.40 -12.80
CA ALA A 200 9.83 -8.82 -14.10
C ALA A 200 11.05 -8.32 -14.88
N ILE A 201 12.00 -7.62 -14.25
CA ILE A 201 13.21 -7.13 -14.95
C ILE A 201 14.17 -8.25 -15.33
N GLN A 202 14.09 -9.42 -14.69
CA GLN A 202 14.85 -10.61 -15.12
C GLN A 202 14.26 -11.21 -16.39
N LEU A 203 12.94 -11.14 -16.57
CA LEU A 203 12.23 -11.68 -17.73
C LEU A 203 12.16 -10.70 -18.91
N ARG A 204 12.02 -9.41 -18.59
CA ARG A 204 11.83 -8.32 -19.54
C ARG A 204 12.61 -7.08 -19.08
N PRO A 205 13.94 -7.03 -19.33
CA PRO A 205 14.80 -5.95 -18.83
C PRO A 205 14.43 -4.54 -19.33
N ASP A 206 13.83 -4.42 -20.52
CA ASP A 206 13.41 -3.14 -21.11
C ASP A 206 12.32 -2.41 -20.30
N ILE A 207 11.69 -3.07 -19.31
CA ILE A 207 10.82 -2.45 -18.30
C ILE A 207 11.48 -1.26 -17.61
N LEU A 208 12.80 -1.27 -17.43
CA LEU A 208 13.55 -0.16 -16.82
C LEU A 208 13.43 1.15 -17.61
N ASN A 209 13.17 1.07 -18.92
CA ASN A 209 12.99 2.21 -19.81
C ASN A 209 11.53 2.63 -19.97
N HIS A 210 10.60 1.94 -19.30
CA HIS A 210 9.18 2.25 -19.33
C HIS A 210 8.72 3.05 -18.10
N ARG A 211 7.48 3.54 -18.14
CA ARG A 211 6.85 4.17 -16.96
C ARG A 211 6.58 3.11 -15.91
N ASN A 212 7.23 3.24 -14.78
CA ASN A 212 7.02 2.42 -13.60
C ASN A 212 6.28 3.22 -12.54
N ALA A 213 5.56 2.51 -11.69
CA ALA A 213 4.83 3.10 -10.59
C ALA A 213 4.68 2.14 -9.42
N CYS A 214 4.55 2.67 -8.21
CA CYS A 214 4.26 1.88 -7.02
C CYS A 214 3.70 2.73 -5.88
N GLY A 215 3.39 2.08 -4.75
CA GLY A 215 3.09 2.75 -3.50
C GLY A 215 4.31 3.46 -2.89
N PRO A 216 4.10 4.46 -2.02
CA PRO A 216 5.17 5.29 -1.43
C PRO A 216 6.05 4.61 -0.37
N GLY A 217 5.84 3.31 -0.09
CA GLY A 217 6.57 2.58 0.94
C GLY A 217 7.89 1.96 0.47
N GLN A 218 8.26 0.82 1.07
CA GLN A 218 9.50 0.11 0.76
C GLN A 218 9.67 -0.23 -0.71
N THR A 219 8.57 -0.56 -1.40
CA THR A 219 8.59 -0.81 -2.84
C THR A 219 9.20 0.38 -3.61
N TYR A 220 8.82 1.62 -3.28
CA TYR A 220 9.41 2.81 -3.89
C TYR A 220 10.90 2.95 -3.58
N GLN A 221 11.26 2.80 -2.29
CA GLN A 221 12.66 2.89 -1.85
C GLN A 221 13.58 1.86 -2.55
N GLN A 222 13.04 0.69 -2.89
CA GLN A 222 13.79 -0.36 -3.57
C GLN A 222 13.83 -0.14 -5.09
N ILE A 223 12.70 0.21 -5.73
CA ILE A 223 12.62 0.42 -7.19
C ILE A 223 13.37 1.67 -7.62
N SER A 224 13.40 2.73 -6.80
CA SER A 224 14.13 3.98 -7.10
C SER A 224 15.65 3.80 -7.24
N ARG A 225 16.20 2.63 -6.88
CA ARG A 225 17.60 2.26 -7.13
C ARG A 225 17.85 1.77 -8.56
N PHE A 226 16.79 1.43 -9.29
CA PHE A 226 16.82 0.85 -10.64
C PHE A 226 16.18 1.77 -11.68
N VAL A 227 15.19 2.56 -11.28
CA VAL A 227 14.41 3.42 -12.19
C VAL A 227 14.55 4.87 -11.76
N THR A 228 14.78 5.76 -12.74
CA THR A 228 14.89 7.20 -12.51
C THR A 228 13.58 7.79 -11.97
N LYS A 229 13.68 8.91 -11.25
CA LYS A 229 12.50 9.60 -10.68
C LYS A 229 11.46 10.01 -11.73
N GLU A 230 11.91 10.32 -12.94
CA GLU A 230 11.05 10.71 -14.08
C GLU A 230 10.17 9.56 -14.56
N ASN A 231 10.69 8.33 -14.47
CA ASN A 231 10.02 7.09 -14.87
C ASN A 231 9.42 6.33 -13.68
N LEU A 232 9.45 6.86 -12.45
CA LEU A 232 8.88 6.22 -11.26
C LEU A 232 7.80 7.09 -10.61
N ASN A 233 6.55 6.87 -11.03
CA ASN A 233 5.38 7.51 -10.44
C ASN A 233 5.00 6.87 -9.09
N VAL A 234 4.41 7.67 -8.22
CA VAL A 234 3.91 7.22 -6.92
C VAL A 234 2.40 7.36 -6.90
N TYR A 235 1.72 6.25 -6.66
CA TYR A 235 0.27 6.20 -6.43
C TYR A 235 0.00 5.41 -5.15
N LEU A 236 -0.99 5.83 -4.36
CA LEU A 236 -1.30 5.16 -3.08
C LEU A 236 -1.77 3.72 -3.24
N ASN A 237 -2.38 3.40 -4.38
CA ASN A 237 -2.78 2.04 -4.71
C ASN A 237 -2.96 1.86 -6.23
N TYR A 238 -3.23 0.61 -6.63
CA TYR A 238 -3.45 0.25 -8.03
C TYR A 238 -4.65 0.95 -8.67
N ASN A 239 -5.72 1.24 -7.91
CA ASN A 239 -6.89 1.93 -8.47
C ASN A 239 -6.56 3.39 -8.83
N ASP A 240 -5.70 4.04 -8.04
CA ASP A 240 -5.19 5.37 -8.38
C ASP A 240 -4.35 5.31 -9.65
N PHE A 241 -3.40 4.38 -9.72
CA PHE A 241 -2.63 4.15 -10.93
C PHE A 241 -3.54 3.97 -12.16
N LYS A 242 -4.52 3.06 -12.09
CA LYS A 242 -5.47 2.81 -13.19
C LYS A 242 -6.23 4.09 -13.58
N LYS A 243 -6.69 4.88 -12.61
CA LYS A 243 -7.40 6.16 -12.86
C LYS A 243 -6.56 7.16 -13.67
N TYR A 244 -5.25 7.23 -13.42
CA TYR A 244 -4.36 8.21 -14.04
C TYR A 244 -3.65 7.70 -15.31
N GLU A 245 -3.39 6.38 -15.42
CA GLU A 245 -2.56 5.80 -16.49
C GLU A 245 -3.37 5.00 -17.52
N LEU A 246 -4.57 4.52 -17.20
CA LEU A 246 -5.42 3.82 -18.17
C LEU A 246 -6.16 4.82 -19.08
N LYS A 247 -6.15 4.55 -20.39
CA LYS A 247 -6.94 5.28 -21.38
C LYS A 247 -8.43 5.00 -21.20
#